data_AF-A0A2A4JTK8-F1
#
_entry.id   AF-A0A2A4JTK8-F1
#
_cell.length_a   1.000
_cell.length_b   1.000
_cell.length_c   1.000
_cell.angle_alpha   90.00
_cell.angle_beta   90.00
_cell.angle_gamma   90.00
#
_symmetry.space_group_name_H-M   'P 1'
#
loop_
_entity.id
_entity.type
_entity.pdbx_description
1 polymer ?
#
loop_
_entity_poly.entity_id
_entity_poly.type
_entity_poly.pdbx_seq_one_letter_code
_entity_poly.pdbx_strand_id
1 'polypeptide(L)'
;MSQALIANELLAFLQQKLDVMDEVSAIQICATNFNEEDVAAAKLLLYTSLNKCDQMVSRRRDGTRKSIQDIITLLKETDSDDVPTFVARDLNKLPPVTFDHVDVTSLLKDIVIFKASLVDVQKRLDASQVTVADLRKELSDLRNTVTVTRSPSAFKVNVTLTCG
;
A
#
# COMPACT_ATOMS: atom_id res chain seq x y z
N MET A 1 -0.66 -24.40 23.60
CA MET A 1 0.13 -23.75 24.67
C MET A 1 0.42 -22.34 24.21
N SER A 2 0.20 -21.32 25.05
CA SER A 2 0.50 -19.93 24.70
C SER A 2 2.02 -19.75 24.64
N GLN A 3 2.58 -19.61 23.44
CA GLN A 3 3.99 -19.32 23.23
C GLN A 3 4.31 -17.95 23.84
N ALA A 4 5.29 -17.89 24.74
CA ALA A 4 5.64 -16.65 25.42
C ALA A 4 6.25 -15.67 24.40
N LEU A 5 5.69 -14.48 24.31
CA LEU A 5 6.23 -13.41 23.46
C LEU A 5 7.43 -12.78 24.17
N ILE A 6 8.56 -12.69 23.46
CA ILE A 6 9.79 -12.11 23.99
C ILE A 6 9.98 -10.72 23.41
N ALA A 7 10.05 -9.70 24.27
CA ALA A 7 10.21 -8.33 23.81
C ALA A 7 11.67 -8.03 23.41
N ASN A 8 11.91 -7.79 22.12
CA ASN A 8 13.18 -7.31 21.59
C ASN A 8 12.98 -6.69 20.19
N GLU A 9 13.27 -5.41 20.04
CA GLU A 9 13.01 -4.64 18.82
C GLU A 9 13.84 -5.11 17.63
N LEU A 10 15.13 -5.40 17.82
CA LEU A 10 16.03 -5.84 16.75
C LEU A 10 15.63 -7.22 16.23
N LEU A 11 15.38 -8.18 17.13
CA LEU A 11 15.00 -9.54 16.74
C LEU A 11 13.61 -9.55 16.10
N ALA A 12 12.67 -8.75 16.62
CA ALA A 12 11.36 -8.60 16.01
C ALA A 12 11.46 -8.03 14.59
N PHE A 13 12.31 -7.01 14.39
CA PHE A 13 12.55 -6.44 13.06
C PHE A 13 13.14 -7.47 12.09
N LEU A 14 14.19 -8.19 12.50
CA LEU A 14 14.83 -9.19 11.65
C LEU A 14 13.89 -10.35 11.33
N GLN A 15 13.19 -10.90 12.32
CA GLN A 15 12.22 -11.98 12.12
C GLN A 15 11.11 -11.60 11.12
N GLN A 16 10.69 -10.33 11.10
CA GLN A 16 9.69 -9.85 10.15
C GLN A 16 10.25 -9.59 8.75
N LYS A 17 11.52 -9.17 8.63
CA LYS A 17 12.06 -8.61 7.39
C LYS A 17 13.00 -9.53 6.61
N LEU A 18 13.57 -10.56 7.23
CA LEU A 18 14.57 -11.42 6.57
C LEU A 18 14.03 -12.18 5.35
N ASP A 19 12.72 -12.41 5.25
CA ASP A 19 12.11 -13.07 4.08
C ASP A 19 11.96 -12.13 2.86
N VAL A 20 11.97 -10.82 3.08
CA VAL A 20 11.64 -9.80 2.06
C VAL A 20 12.76 -8.80 1.82
N MET A 21 13.84 -8.87 2.58
CA MET A 21 14.99 -7.96 2.53
C MET A 21 16.29 -8.76 2.42
N ASP A 22 17.21 -8.31 1.56
CA ASP A 22 18.52 -8.94 1.46
C ASP A 22 19.36 -8.71 2.72
N GLU A 23 20.30 -9.63 2.98
CA GLU A 23 21.12 -9.62 4.19
C GLU A 23 22.00 -8.36 4.30
N VAL A 24 22.49 -7.82 3.18
CA VAL A 24 23.36 -6.63 3.19
C VAL A 24 22.57 -5.41 3.66
N SER A 25 21.36 -5.23 3.13
CA SER A 25 20.43 -4.19 3.56
C SER A 25 20.01 -4.37 5.01
N ALA A 26 19.68 -5.59 5.44
CA ALA A 26 19.29 -5.89 6.82
C ALA A 26 20.40 -5.52 7.82
N ILE A 27 21.64 -5.89 7.51
CA ILE A 27 22.81 -5.55 8.33
C ILE A 27 23.01 -4.04 8.38
N GLN A 28 22.93 -3.36 7.24
CA GLN A 28 23.14 -1.92 7.16
C GLN A 28 22.11 -1.17 8.02
N ILE A 29 20.84 -1.52 7.90
CA ILE A 29 19.74 -0.86 8.62
C ILE A 29 19.83 -1.11 10.12
N CYS A 30 20.11 -2.35 10.51
CA CYS A 30 20.24 -2.66 11.94
C CYS A 30 21.46 -1.93 12.54
N ALA A 31 22.58 -1.87 11.82
CA ALA A 31 23.79 -1.20 12.29
C ALA A 31 23.65 0.33 12.39
N THR A 32 22.75 0.96 11.64
CA THR A 32 22.51 2.41 11.72
C THR A 32 21.42 2.81 12.71
N ASN A 33 20.49 1.91 13.05
CA ASN A 33 19.34 2.22 13.90
C ASN A 33 19.45 1.65 15.32
N PHE A 34 20.29 0.63 15.55
CA PHE A 34 20.52 0.06 16.87
C PHE A 34 21.95 0.31 17.34
N ASN A 35 22.11 0.65 18.61
CA ASN A 35 23.43 0.80 19.22
C ASN A 35 24.08 -0.58 19.49
N GLU A 36 25.37 -0.58 19.79
CA GLU A 36 26.13 -1.83 20.03
C GLU A 36 25.61 -2.63 21.23
N GLU A 37 25.12 -1.96 22.28
CA GLU A 37 24.58 -2.61 23.48
C GLU A 37 23.28 -3.35 23.17
N ASP A 38 22.37 -2.74 22.42
CA ASP A 38 21.12 -3.34 21.96
C ASP A 38 21.39 -4.57 21.07
N VAL A 39 22.37 -4.48 20.17
CA VAL A 39 22.79 -5.59 19.31
C VAL A 39 23.39 -6.73 20.15
N ALA A 40 24.26 -6.42 21.11
CA ALA A 40 24.85 -7.43 21.98
C ALA A 40 23.80 -8.12 22.86
N ALA A 41 22.86 -7.36 23.41
CA ALA A 41 21.74 -7.88 24.20
C ALA A 41 20.82 -8.77 23.35
N ALA A 42 20.49 -8.35 22.13
CA ALA A 42 19.70 -9.14 21.19
C ALA A 42 20.41 -10.45 20.81
N LYS A 43 21.72 -10.40 20.54
CA LYS A 43 22.53 -11.60 20.27
C LYS A 43 22.47 -12.56 21.44
N LEU A 44 22.82 -12.10 22.64
CA LEU A 44 22.81 -12.93 23.85
C LEU A 44 21.42 -13.55 24.08
N LEU A 45 20.37 -12.76 23.92
CA LEU A 45 18.99 -13.21 24.10
C LEU A 45 18.61 -14.31 23.12
N LEU A 46 18.92 -14.17 21.83
CA LEU A 46 18.63 -15.18 20.82
C LEU A 46 19.37 -16.49 21.12
N TYR A 47 20.68 -16.41 21.36
CA TYR A 47 21.49 -17.59 21.68
C TYR A 47 21.03 -18.27 22.96
N THR A 48 20.66 -17.51 23.99
CA THR A 48 20.11 -18.06 25.25
C THR A 48 18.77 -18.75 25.00
N SER A 49 17.88 -18.12 24.23
CA SER A 49 16.54 -18.66 23.97
C SER A 49 16.57 -19.95 23.16
N LEU A 50 17.62 -20.14 22.35
CA LEU A 50 17.86 -21.36 21.56
C LEU A 50 18.80 -22.36 22.24
N ASN A 51 19.23 -22.11 23.49
CA ASN A 51 20.22 -22.93 24.21
C ASN A 51 21.53 -23.15 23.43
N LYS A 52 21.97 -22.13 22.68
CA LYS A 52 23.17 -22.15 21.84
C LYS A 52 24.30 -21.26 22.37
N CYS A 53 24.25 -20.81 23.62
CA CYS A 53 25.25 -19.89 24.22
C CYS A 53 26.71 -20.32 23.99
N ASP A 54 27.00 -21.61 24.02
CA ASP A 54 28.35 -22.15 23.81
C ASP A 54 28.90 -21.90 22.38
N GLN A 55 28.01 -21.63 21.42
CA GLN A 55 28.34 -21.34 20.02
C GLN A 55 28.48 -19.83 19.77
N MET A 56 28.27 -18.99 20.79
CA MET A 56 28.25 -17.53 20.64
C MET A 56 29.67 -16.96 20.53
N VAL A 57 30.00 -16.40 19.37
CA VAL A 57 31.32 -15.78 19.11
C VAL A 57 31.40 -14.38 19.73
N SER A 58 32.43 -14.13 20.55
CA SER A 58 32.76 -12.82 21.13
C SER A 58 33.94 -12.16 20.40
N ARG A 59 33.82 -10.87 20.05
CA ARG A 59 34.85 -10.12 19.27
C ARG A 59 35.05 -8.71 19.84
N ARG A 60 36.30 -8.20 19.83
CA ARG A 60 36.70 -6.94 20.52
C ARG A 60 36.66 -5.63 19.71
N ARG A 61 36.53 -5.62 18.38
CA ARG A 61 36.85 -4.41 17.58
C ARG A 61 36.03 -4.11 16.33
N ASP A 62 35.06 -4.95 15.98
CA ASP A 62 34.26 -4.80 14.74
C ASP A 62 32.87 -5.43 14.94
N GLY A 63 32.39 -5.33 16.18
CA GLY A 63 31.44 -6.26 16.80
C GLY A 63 30.03 -6.16 16.24
N THR A 64 29.54 -4.96 15.97
CA THR A 64 28.11 -4.73 15.69
C THR A 64 27.65 -5.41 14.40
N ARG A 65 28.24 -5.07 13.24
CA ARG A 65 27.85 -5.67 11.95
C ARG A 65 28.01 -7.19 11.93
N LYS A 66 29.13 -7.70 12.45
CA LYS A 66 29.38 -9.15 12.54
C LYS A 66 28.43 -9.83 13.52
N SER A 67 28.04 -9.16 14.60
CA SER A 67 27.05 -9.69 15.55
C SER A 67 25.66 -9.76 14.94
N ILE A 68 25.26 -8.74 14.17
CA ILE A 68 24.00 -8.79 13.40
C ILE A 68 24.08 -9.93 12.38
N GLN A 69 25.21 -10.10 11.68
CA GLN A 69 25.38 -11.22 10.75
C GLN A 69 25.25 -12.58 11.45
N ASP A 70 25.92 -12.77 12.60
CA ASP A 70 25.80 -13.99 13.41
C ASP A 70 24.33 -14.24 13.85
N ILE A 71 23.59 -13.19 14.24
CA ILE A 71 22.15 -13.27 14.54
C ILE A 71 21.36 -13.74 13.32
N ILE A 72 21.58 -13.13 12.15
CA ILE A 72 20.87 -13.46 10.91
C ILE A 72 21.16 -14.90 10.48
N THR A 73 22.43 -15.32 10.52
CA THR A 73 22.82 -16.71 10.23
C THR A 73 22.07 -17.67 11.15
N LEU A 74 22.06 -17.41 12.45
CA LEU A 74 21.38 -18.27 13.41
C LEU A 74 19.85 -18.32 13.18
N LEU A 75 19.23 -17.20 12.84
CA LEU A 75 17.80 -17.15 12.50
C LEU A 75 17.47 -17.93 11.22
N LYS A 76 18.35 -17.91 10.21
CA LYS A 76 18.17 -18.65 8.95
C LYS A 76 18.42 -20.16 9.08
N GLU A 77 19.33 -20.55 9.97
CA GLU A 77 19.69 -21.96 10.20
C GLU A 77 18.77 -22.67 11.19
N THR A 78 17.94 -21.93 11.93
CA THR A 78 16.99 -22.48 12.90
C THR A 78 15.61 -22.59 12.26
N ASP A 79 14.91 -23.70 12.51
CA ASP A 79 13.53 -23.88 12.03
C ASP A 79 12.60 -22.79 12.61
N SER A 80 11.68 -22.28 11.79
CA SER A 80 10.73 -21.25 12.19
C SER A 80 9.88 -21.65 13.40
N ASP A 81 9.59 -22.94 13.58
CA ASP A 81 8.81 -23.44 14.72
C ASP A 81 9.62 -23.46 16.03
N ASP A 82 10.96 -23.53 15.93
CA ASP A 82 11.88 -23.54 17.07
C ASP A 82 12.32 -22.14 17.51
N VAL A 83 12.20 -21.14 16.61
CA VAL A 83 12.55 -19.74 16.93
C VAL A 83 11.43 -19.11 17.78
N PRO A 84 11.73 -18.54 18.96
CA PRO A 84 10.74 -17.80 19.74
C PRO A 84 10.13 -16.64 18.95
N THR A 85 8.88 -16.30 19.26
CA THR A 85 8.26 -15.11 18.69
C THR A 85 8.78 -13.86 19.40
N PHE A 86 9.53 -13.02 18.68
CA PHE A 86 10.01 -11.73 19.18
C PHE A 86 9.04 -10.61 18.81
N VAL A 87 8.79 -9.70 19.76
CA VAL A 87 7.90 -8.56 19.56
C VAL A 87 8.59 -7.25 19.93
N ALA A 88 8.27 -6.19 19.20
CA ALA A 88 8.72 -4.85 19.54
C ALA A 88 7.79 -4.25 20.61
N ARG A 89 8.37 -3.71 21.68
CA ARG A 89 7.59 -3.02 22.72
C ARG A 89 7.40 -1.55 22.38
N ASP A 90 8.47 -0.93 21.87
CA ASP A 90 8.46 0.44 21.40
C ASP A 90 8.65 0.49 19.89
N LEU A 91 7.55 0.69 19.17
CA LEU A 91 7.55 0.73 17.70
C LEU A 91 8.37 1.90 17.14
N ASN A 92 8.61 2.96 17.92
CA ASN A 92 9.42 4.09 17.47
C ASN A 92 10.92 3.76 17.39
N LYS A 93 11.35 2.67 18.05
CA LYS A 93 12.73 2.17 17.96
C LYS A 93 12.95 1.26 16.76
N LEU A 94 11.89 0.85 16.07
CA LEU A 94 12.06 0.07 14.86
C LEU A 94 12.62 0.96 13.75
N PRO A 95 13.55 0.43 12.93
CA PRO A 95 14.00 1.15 11.76
C PRO A 95 12.82 1.58 10.90
N PRO A 96 12.82 2.83 10.39
CA PRO A 96 11.75 3.27 9.50
C PRO A 96 11.70 2.32 8.30
N VAL A 97 10.50 1.84 7.97
CA VAL A 97 10.27 1.09 6.72
C VAL A 97 10.27 2.13 5.60
N THR A 98 11.46 2.53 5.14
CA THR A 98 11.64 3.51 4.07
C THR A 98 11.39 2.86 2.70
N PHE A 99 11.18 3.70 1.68
CA PHE A 99 10.88 3.26 0.30
C PHE A 99 12.00 2.44 -0.37
N ASP A 100 13.14 2.26 0.30
CA ASP A 100 14.30 1.53 -0.22
C ASP A 100 14.05 0.02 -0.42
N HIS A 101 12.94 -0.52 0.13
CA HIS A 101 12.55 -1.93 0.01
C HIS A 101 11.22 -2.17 -0.71
N VAL A 102 10.62 -1.11 -1.26
CA VAL A 102 9.45 -1.20 -2.14
C VAL A 102 10.00 -1.13 -3.56
N ASP A 103 9.51 -1.95 -4.51
CA ASP A 103 9.87 -1.77 -5.93
C ASP A 103 9.29 -0.45 -6.43
N VAL A 104 10.07 0.62 -6.23
CA VAL A 104 9.73 1.99 -6.59
C VAL A 104 9.49 2.09 -8.09
N THR A 105 10.14 1.25 -8.90
CA THR A 105 9.95 1.25 -10.36
C THR A 105 8.55 0.77 -10.71
N SER A 106 8.08 -0.30 -10.07
CA SER A 106 6.71 -0.79 -10.24
C SER A 106 5.67 0.22 -9.73
N LEU A 107 5.91 0.82 -8.56
CA LEU A 107 5.03 1.86 -8.02
C LEU A 107 4.96 3.09 -8.93
N LEU A 108 6.10 3.56 -9.48
CA LEU A 108 6.12 4.68 -10.41
C LEU A 108 5.44 4.33 -11.74
N LYS A 109 5.59 3.10 -12.25
CA LYS A 109 4.84 2.63 -13.44
C LYS A 109 3.34 2.68 -13.20
N ASP A 110 2.87 2.19 -12.05
CA ASP A 110 1.45 2.21 -11.72
C ASP A 110 0.93 3.65 -11.59
N ILE A 111 1.70 4.56 -11.02
CA ILE A 111 1.36 6.00 -10.97
C ILE A 111 1.25 6.59 -12.39
N VAL A 112 2.16 6.24 -13.31
CA VAL A 112 2.13 6.71 -14.70
C VAL A 112 0.89 6.17 -15.42
N ILE A 113 0.58 4.87 -15.26
CA ILE A 113 -0.62 4.24 -15.81
C ILE A 113 -1.89 4.89 -15.25
N PHE A 114 -1.92 5.14 -13.95
CA PHE A 114 -3.05 5.78 -13.29
C PHE A 114 -3.27 7.21 -13.79
N LYS A 115 -2.21 8.00 -13.95
CA LYS A 115 -2.29 9.34 -14.55
C LYS A 115 -2.83 9.30 -15.99
N ALA A 116 -2.38 8.33 -16.79
CA ALA A 116 -2.89 8.16 -18.15
C ALA A 116 -4.38 7.80 -18.16
N SER A 117 -4.80 6.92 -17.24
CA SER A 117 -6.21 6.56 -17.04
C SER A 117 -7.06 7.77 -16.64
N LEU A 118 -6.58 8.62 -15.73
CA LEU A 118 -7.28 9.85 -15.35
C LEU A 118 -7.46 10.82 -16.53
N VAL A 119 -6.44 10.98 -17.38
CA VAL A 119 -6.54 11.79 -18.60
C VAL A 119 -7.57 11.22 -19.56
N ASP A 120 -7.64 9.89 -19.71
CA ASP A 120 -8.66 9.25 -20.55
C ASP A 120 -10.07 9.46 -20.00
N VAL A 121 -10.27 9.26 -18.69
CA VAL A 121 -11.54 9.52 -18.01
C VAL A 121 -11.98 10.97 -18.19
N GLN A 122 -11.06 11.94 -18.06
CA GLN A 122 -11.37 13.35 -18.27
C GLN A 122 -11.82 13.62 -19.71
N LYS A 123 -11.10 13.09 -20.72
CA LYS A 123 -11.49 13.25 -22.13
C LYS A 123 -12.89 12.69 -22.41
N ARG A 124 -13.19 11.52 -21.85
CA ARG A 124 -14.50 10.88 -22.00
C ARG A 124 -15.61 11.69 -21.31
N LEU A 125 -15.31 12.29 -20.16
CA LEU A 125 -16.23 13.17 -19.45
C LEU A 125 -16.53 14.44 -20.26
N ASP A 126 -15.49 15.09 -20.80
CA ASP A 126 -15.64 16.30 -21.62
C ASP A 126 -16.48 16.00 -22.89
N ALA A 127 -16.18 14.90 -23.57
CA ALA A 127 -16.96 14.44 -24.72
C ALA A 127 -18.43 14.15 -24.35
N SER A 128 -18.66 13.51 -23.20
CA SER A 128 -20.01 13.24 -22.70
C SER A 128 -20.78 14.53 -22.39
N GLN A 129 -20.13 15.55 -21.83
CA GLN A 129 -20.75 16.85 -21.56
C GLN A 129 -21.17 17.57 -22.85
N VAL A 130 -20.35 17.50 -23.90
CA VAL A 130 -20.71 18.03 -25.23
C VAL A 130 -21.94 17.32 -25.77
N THR A 131 -21.93 15.99 -25.82
CA THR A 131 -23.08 15.20 -26.28
C THR A 131 -24.36 15.51 -25.48
N VAL A 132 -24.26 15.65 -24.16
CA VAL A 132 -25.42 16.02 -23.33
C VAL A 132 -25.92 17.42 -23.64
N ALA A 133 -25.03 18.38 -23.92
CA ALA A 133 -25.41 19.74 -24.29
C ALA A 133 -26.15 19.76 -25.64
N ASP A 134 -25.63 19.02 -26.63
CA ASP A 134 -26.24 18.90 -27.95
C ASP A 134 -27.63 18.25 -27.87
N LEU A 135 -27.74 17.13 -27.15
CA LEU A 135 -29.04 16.47 -26.92
C LEU A 135 -30.04 17.37 -26.20
N ARG A 136 -29.59 18.17 -25.22
CA ARG A 136 -30.46 19.16 -24.54
C ARG A 136 -30.94 20.24 -25.50
N LYS A 137 -30.09 20.68 -26.42
CA LYS A 137 -30.45 21.66 -27.46
C LYS A 137 -31.48 21.07 -28.42
N GLU A 138 -31.23 19.88 -28.97
CA GLU A 138 -32.16 19.20 -29.86
C GLU A 138 -33.53 18.98 -29.21
N LEU A 139 -33.57 18.55 -27.94
CA LEU A 139 -34.82 18.41 -27.19
C LEU A 139 -35.58 19.74 -27.02
N SER A 140 -34.86 20.84 -26.80
CA SER A 140 -35.47 22.17 -26.70
C SER A 140 -36.09 22.60 -28.04
N ASP A 141 -35.37 22.40 -29.14
CA ASP A 141 -35.85 22.74 -30.49
C ASP A 141 -37.08 21.91 -30.88
N LEU A 142 -37.07 20.61 -30.56
CA LEU A 142 -38.22 19.73 -30.75
C LEU A 142 -39.42 20.19 -29.93
N ARG A 143 -39.22 20.53 -28.65
CA ARG A 143 -40.29 21.00 -27.75
C ARG A 143 -40.93 22.28 -28.30
N ASN A 144 -40.12 23.23 -28.75
CA ASN A 144 -40.61 24.49 -29.32
C ASN A 144 -41.45 24.24 -30.57
N THR A 145 -41.00 23.33 -31.45
CA THR A 145 -41.73 22.95 -32.67
C THR A 145 -43.09 22.30 -32.35
N VAL A 146 -43.14 21.41 -31.36
CA VAL A 146 -44.39 20.76 -30.90
C VAL A 146 -45.35 21.76 -30.26
N THR A 147 -44.86 22.75 -29.52
CA THR A 147 -45.74 23.79 -28.96
C THR A 147 -46.35 24.70 -30.01
N VAL A 148 -45.64 24.98 -31.12
CA VAL A 148 -46.14 25.78 -32.24
C VAL A 148 -47.24 25.04 -33.00
N THR A 149 -47.10 23.74 -33.23
CA THR A 149 -48.11 22.93 -33.94
C THR A 149 -49.37 22.65 -33.13
N ARG A 150 -49.34 22.81 -31.80
CA ARG A 150 -50.48 22.58 -30.90
C ARG A 150 -51.29 23.84 -30.57
N SER A 151 -50.92 25.01 -31.11
CA SER A 151 -51.76 26.22 -31.04
C SER A 151 -53.15 25.92 -31.64
N PRO A 152 -54.26 26.10 -30.91
CA PRO A 152 -55.59 25.80 -31.41
C PRO A 152 -55.99 26.86 -32.44
N SER A 153 -55.67 26.63 -33.71
CA SER A 153 -56.42 27.27 -34.79
C SER A 153 -57.87 26.80 -34.64
N ALA A 154 -58.73 27.72 -34.23
CA ALA A 154 -60.16 27.52 -34.08
C ALA A 154 -60.73 26.78 -35.30
N PHE A 155 -61.05 25.50 -35.14
CA PHE A 155 -61.90 24.78 -36.07
C PHE A 155 -63.32 25.36 -35.92
N LYS A 156 -63.62 26.41 -36.68
CA LYS A 156 -65.00 26.81 -36.92
C LYS A 156 -65.64 25.75 -37.82
N VAL A 157 -66.23 24.73 -37.21
CA VAL A 157 -67.15 23.82 -37.89
C VAL A 157 -68.43 24.60 -38.15
N ASN A 158 -68.63 25.09 -39.37
CA ASN A 158 -69.94 25.60 -39.78
C ASN A 158 -70.88 24.40 -39.96
N VAL A 159 -71.72 24.16 -38.95
CA VAL A 159 -72.89 23.30 -39.08
C VAL A 159 -74.01 24.13 -39.71
N THR A 160 -74.26 23.94 -41.00
CA THR A 160 -75.44 24.51 -41.66
C THR A 160 -76.65 23.66 -41.28
N LEU A 161 -77.46 24.15 -40.35
CA LEU A 161 -78.80 23.61 -40.08
C LEU A 161 -79.75 24.14 -41.17
N THR A 162 -80.11 23.29 -42.13
CA THR A 162 -81.29 23.51 -42.98
C THR A 162 -82.53 23.08 -42.21
N CYS A 163 -83.42 24.02 -41.92
CA CYS A 163 -84.75 23.75 -41.37
C CYS A 163 -85.79 24.47 -42.22
N GLY A 164 -86.80 23.73 -42.69
CA GLY A 164 -88.06 24.24 -43.26
C GLY A 164 -88.06 24.42 -44.76
#